data_AF-H3NR07-F1
#
_entry.id   AF-H3NR07-F1
#
_cell.length_a   1.000
_cell.length_b   1.000
_cell.length_c   1.000
_cell.angle_alpha   90.00
_cell.angle_beta   90.00
_cell.angle_gamma   90.00
#
_symmetry.space_group_name_H-M   'P 1'
#
loop_
_entity.id
_entity.type
_entity.pdbx_description
1 polymer ?
#
loop_
_entity_poly.entity_id
_entity_poly.type
_entity_poly.pdbx_seq_one_letter_code
_entity_poly.pdbx_strand_id
1 'polypeptide(L)'
;MKITSFGTTTLLFDDGDNHILFDAHFTRPTIMQYLFKKVSSDDKLIDKMLKKHGINKVDAIFVSHSHYDHVMDVPYIAKKMGAKIYGSITTKNIALGQNVESSQIEVFEEYRSYKIGDFKITIIPSIHSKPNAFNDDLGEEITEPLKDYQNLKNFKEGGSYDFYIENKGKRYLIHPSCNYIKSRLDGYETDVLYLALAGVMKMNKE
;
A
#
# COMPACT_ATOMS: atom_id res chain seq x y z
N MET A 1 -16.40 1.01 13.41
CA MET A 1 -15.26 1.24 12.50
C MET A 1 -14.98 2.74 12.37
N LYS A 2 -13.75 3.13 12.69
CA LYS A 2 -13.15 4.44 12.41
C LYS A 2 -12.16 4.27 11.28
N ILE A 3 -12.16 5.20 10.33
CA ILE A 3 -11.19 5.22 9.23
C ILE A 3 -10.44 6.53 9.28
N THR A 4 -9.11 6.47 9.34
CA THR A 4 -8.25 7.66 9.37
C THR A 4 -7.43 7.71 8.08
N SER A 5 -7.58 8.77 7.30
CA SER A 5 -6.71 9.03 6.14
C SER A 5 -5.52 9.88 6.54
N PHE A 6 -4.34 9.47 6.09
CA PHE A 6 -3.10 10.23 6.26
C PHE A 6 -2.70 10.97 4.98
N GLY A 7 -3.45 10.83 3.89
CA GLY A 7 -3.13 11.34 2.56
C GLY A 7 -2.52 10.28 1.65
N THR A 8 -2.37 10.62 0.36
CA THR A 8 -2.08 9.65 -0.71
C THR A 8 -3.14 8.55 -0.66
N THR A 9 -2.77 7.31 -0.40
CA THR A 9 -3.67 6.16 -0.21
C THR A 9 -3.50 5.53 1.18
N THR A 10 -2.76 6.19 2.08
CA THR A 10 -2.53 5.69 3.44
C THR A 10 -3.79 5.81 4.27
N LEU A 11 -4.45 4.67 4.52
CA LEU A 11 -5.70 4.56 5.28
C LEU A 11 -5.53 3.58 6.44
N LEU A 12 -5.90 4.00 7.65
CA LEU A 12 -6.01 3.11 8.79
C LEU A 12 -7.47 2.77 9.05
N PHE A 13 -7.83 1.50 8.91
CA PHE A 13 -9.12 0.95 9.32
C PHE A 13 -9.00 0.39 10.73
N ASP A 14 -9.85 0.87 11.62
CA ASP A 14 -9.87 0.51 13.04
C ASP A 14 -11.31 0.11 13.39
N ASP A 15 -11.53 -1.17 13.71
CA ASP A 15 -12.84 -1.69 14.12
C ASP A 15 -13.00 -1.83 15.64
N GLY A 16 -12.03 -1.34 16.41
CA GLY A 16 -11.91 -1.45 17.87
C GLY A 16 -11.07 -2.64 18.34
N ASP A 17 -11.01 -3.71 17.55
CA ASP A 17 -10.31 -4.97 17.89
C ASP A 17 -9.04 -5.14 17.05
N ASN A 18 -9.15 -4.87 15.75
CA ASN A 18 -8.10 -4.99 14.77
C ASN A 18 -7.89 -3.68 13.99
N HIS A 19 -6.63 -3.41 13.69
CA HIS A 19 -6.16 -2.23 12.97
C HIS A 19 -5.46 -2.68 11.68
N ILE A 20 -6.04 -2.30 10.54
CA ILE A 20 -5.49 -2.60 9.22
C ILE A 20 -5.01 -1.30 8.58
N LEU A 21 -3.72 -1.25 8.24
CA LEU A 21 -3.14 -0.14 7.50
C LEU A 21 -3.09 -0.52 6.01
N PHE A 22 -3.56 0.37 5.14
CA PHE A 22 -3.43 0.23 3.70
C PHE A 22 -2.41 1.25 3.22
N ASP A 23 -1.34 0.78 2.57
CA ASP A 23 -0.14 1.54 2.20
C ASP A 23 0.50 2.31 3.39
N ALA A 24 1.70 2.86 3.21
CA ALA A 24 2.30 3.74 4.21
C ALA A 24 3.20 4.82 3.58
N HIS A 25 2.73 6.07 3.65
CA HIS A 25 3.43 7.24 3.13
C HIS A 25 3.40 8.44 4.09
N PHE A 26 4.09 8.25 5.21
CA PHE A 26 4.32 9.30 6.20
C PHE A 26 5.54 10.15 5.84
N THR A 27 6.61 9.50 5.37
CA THR A 27 7.82 10.14 4.85
C THR A 27 7.53 10.67 3.46
N ARG A 28 7.59 12.00 3.30
CA ARG A 28 7.30 12.70 2.04
C ARG A 28 8.52 13.45 1.53
N PRO A 29 9.37 12.79 0.74
CA PRO A 29 10.54 13.43 0.14
C PRO A 29 10.08 14.54 -0.81
N THR A 30 10.69 15.71 -0.69
CA THR A 30 10.53 16.79 -1.66
C THR A 30 11.18 16.41 -3.00
N ILE A 31 10.78 17.07 -4.09
CA ILE A 31 11.38 16.88 -5.42
C ILE A 31 12.91 17.08 -5.40
N MET A 32 13.41 18.03 -4.62
CA MET A 32 14.85 18.26 -4.46
C MET A 32 15.54 17.09 -3.76
N GLN A 33 14.89 16.49 -2.77
CA GLN A 33 15.40 15.28 -2.11
C GLN A 33 15.38 14.08 -3.05
N TYR A 34 14.32 13.92 -3.84
CA TYR A 34 14.23 12.90 -4.88
C TYR A 34 15.39 12.98 -5.89
N LEU A 35 15.76 14.20 -6.33
CA LEU A 35 16.76 14.39 -7.38
C LEU A 35 18.22 14.36 -6.88
N PHE A 36 18.49 14.83 -5.66
CA PHE A 36 19.86 15.12 -5.21
C PHE A 36 20.23 14.48 -3.87
N LYS A 37 19.31 13.78 -3.19
CA LYS A 37 19.60 13.11 -1.92
C LYS A 37 19.25 11.63 -1.99
N LYS A 38 20.00 10.88 -1.20
CA LYS A 38 19.65 9.52 -0.78
C LYS A 38 18.44 9.64 0.14
N VAL A 39 17.31 9.03 -0.24
CA VAL A 39 16.02 9.13 0.46
C VAL A 39 15.70 7.82 1.16
N SER A 40 15.32 7.84 2.43
CA SER A 40 14.82 6.67 3.14
C SER A 40 13.65 7.07 4.02
N SER A 41 12.96 6.08 4.60
CA SER A 41 11.99 6.33 5.68
C SER A 41 12.57 7.21 6.79
N ASP A 42 11.74 8.14 7.28
CA ASP A 42 12.01 8.96 8.45
C ASP A 42 11.29 8.35 9.66
N ASP A 43 11.98 7.41 10.32
CA ASP A 43 11.49 6.69 11.50
C ASP A 43 10.98 7.62 12.60
N LYS A 44 11.61 8.80 12.79
CA LYS A 44 11.21 9.77 13.80
C LYS A 44 9.90 10.46 13.44
N LEU A 45 9.73 10.80 12.16
CA LEU A 45 8.47 11.34 11.65
C LEU A 45 7.35 10.31 11.77
N ILE A 46 7.61 9.06 11.38
CA ILE A 46 6.65 7.96 11.50
C ILE A 46 6.23 7.81 12.96
N ASP A 47 7.18 7.70 13.90
CA ASP A 47 6.88 7.58 15.33
C ASP A 47 6.06 8.75 15.87
N LYS A 48 6.40 9.98 15.46
CA LYS A 48 5.65 11.17 15.83
C LYS A 48 4.21 11.10 15.30
N MET A 49 4.00 10.65 14.07
CA MET A 49 2.67 10.53 13.47
C MET A 49 1.84 9.44 14.13
N LEU A 50 2.41 8.25 14.33
CA LEU A 50 1.74 7.14 15.01
C LEU A 50 1.33 7.55 16.44
N LYS A 51 2.24 8.17 17.20
CA LYS A 51 1.95 8.70 18.54
C LYS A 51 0.88 9.78 18.53
N LYS A 52 0.96 10.75 17.61
CA LYS A 52 -0.01 11.86 17.49
C LYS A 52 -1.43 11.34 17.28
N HIS A 53 -1.57 10.24 16.55
CA HIS A 53 -2.88 9.63 16.24
C HIS A 53 -3.26 8.49 17.20
N GLY A 54 -2.48 8.25 18.25
CA GLY A 54 -2.75 7.20 19.25
C GLY A 54 -2.63 5.77 18.70
N ILE A 55 -1.89 5.58 17.60
CA ILE A 55 -1.71 4.28 16.95
C ILE A 55 -0.60 3.54 17.69
N ASN A 56 -1.00 2.59 18.53
CA ASN A 56 -0.10 1.72 19.30
C ASN A 56 -0.12 0.26 18.84
N LYS A 57 -0.97 -0.04 17.84
CA LYS A 57 -1.18 -1.37 17.28
C LYS A 57 -1.51 -1.26 15.80
N VAL A 58 -0.93 -2.14 14.99
CA VAL A 58 -1.31 -2.41 13.60
C VAL A 58 -1.18 -3.93 13.43
N ASP A 59 -2.28 -4.61 13.10
CA ASP A 59 -2.29 -6.08 12.94
C ASP A 59 -1.76 -6.50 11.57
N ALA A 60 -2.15 -5.75 10.53
CA ALA A 60 -1.74 -6.02 9.16
C ALA A 60 -1.56 -4.73 8.35
N ILE A 61 -0.67 -4.79 7.37
CA ILE A 61 -0.42 -3.76 6.38
C ILE A 61 -0.65 -4.36 4.99
N PHE A 62 -1.59 -3.81 4.22
CA PHE A 62 -1.85 -4.21 2.84
C PHE A 62 -1.26 -3.17 1.88
N VAL A 63 -0.40 -3.60 0.96
CA VAL A 63 0.31 -2.72 0.03
C VAL A 63 -0.29 -2.87 -1.37
N SER A 64 -0.85 -1.79 -1.90
CA SER A 64 -1.59 -1.79 -3.17
C SER A 64 -0.71 -1.89 -4.40
N HIS A 65 0.48 -1.30 -4.34
CA HIS A 65 1.57 -1.43 -5.30
C HIS A 65 2.85 -0.92 -4.64
N SER A 66 4.00 -1.22 -5.23
CA SER A 66 5.29 -1.10 -4.57
C SER A 66 6.11 0.13 -4.95
N HIS A 67 5.46 1.18 -5.49
CA HIS A 67 6.11 2.50 -5.60
C HIS A 67 6.42 3.07 -4.20
N TYR A 68 7.42 3.93 -4.14
CA TYR A 68 7.95 4.43 -2.86
C TYR A 68 6.89 5.12 -2.00
N ASP A 69 5.91 5.77 -2.63
CA ASP A 69 4.81 6.46 -1.99
C ASP A 69 3.69 5.55 -1.48
N HIS A 70 3.90 4.24 -1.55
CA HIS A 70 3.00 3.22 -1.02
C HIS A 70 3.70 2.29 -0.03
N VAL A 71 4.98 1.96 -0.28
CA VAL A 71 5.67 0.87 0.45
C VAL A 71 6.86 1.32 1.29
N MET A 72 7.44 2.50 1.07
CA MET A 72 8.73 2.85 1.67
C MET A 72 8.71 2.74 3.21
N ASP A 73 7.66 3.24 3.87
CA ASP A 73 7.54 3.23 5.33
C ASP A 73 7.02 1.90 5.91
N VAL A 74 6.52 0.99 5.05
CA VAL A 74 5.88 -0.27 5.48
C VAL A 74 6.82 -1.15 6.30
N PRO A 75 8.09 -1.41 5.89
CA PRO A 75 8.98 -2.26 6.66
C PRO A 75 9.26 -1.75 8.07
N TYR A 76 9.39 -0.44 8.25
CA TYR A 76 9.62 0.15 9.57
C TYR A 76 8.41 -0.04 10.49
N ILE A 77 7.21 0.28 9.99
CA ILE A 77 5.96 0.16 10.76
C ILE A 77 5.68 -1.30 11.11
N ALA A 78 5.88 -2.22 10.16
CA ALA A 78 5.66 -3.65 10.39
C ALA A 78 6.56 -4.20 11.50
N LYS A 79 7.86 -3.89 11.47
CA LYS A 79 8.79 -4.30 12.54
C LYS A 79 8.41 -3.69 13.88
N LYS A 80 8.06 -2.41 13.90
CA LYS A 80 7.70 -1.70 15.13
C LYS A 80 6.44 -2.26 15.78
N MET A 81 5.44 -2.58 14.97
CA MET A 81 4.11 -3.00 15.44
C MET A 81 3.95 -4.52 15.53
N GLY A 82 4.89 -5.30 15.01
CA GLY A 82 4.72 -6.75 14.83
C GLY A 82 3.65 -7.10 13.78
N ALA A 83 3.35 -6.18 12.86
CA ALA A 83 2.29 -6.34 11.87
C ALA A 83 2.70 -7.33 10.77
N LYS A 84 1.72 -8.04 10.19
CA LYS A 84 1.92 -8.78 8.94
C LYS A 84 1.82 -7.85 7.73
N ILE A 85 2.71 -8.02 6.76
CA ILE A 85 2.69 -7.32 5.48
C ILE A 85 2.05 -8.24 4.45
N TYR A 86 1.06 -7.74 3.72
CA TYR A 86 0.42 -8.38 2.58
C TYR A 86 0.69 -7.53 1.33
N GLY A 87 1.27 -8.13 0.29
CA GLY A 87 1.63 -7.41 -0.93
C GLY A 87 2.05 -8.34 -2.07
N SER A 88 2.50 -7.75 -3.17
CA SER A 88 3.10 -8.48 -4.29
C SER A 88 4.49 -9.05 -3.94
N ILE A 89 5.08 -9.80 -4.88
CA ILE A 89 6.47 -10.28 -4.79
C ILE A 89 7.46 -9.12 -4.60
N THR A 90 7.20 -7.98 -5.25
CA THR A 90 8.00 -6.76 -5.10
C THR A 90 7.92 -6.23 -3.67
N THR A 91 6.72 -6.12 -3.09
CA THR A 91 6.55 -5.72 -1.68
C THR A 91 7.31 -6.66 -0.75
N LYS A 92 7.24 -7.99 -0.98
CA LYS A 92 8.02 -8.96 -0.19
C LYS A 92 9.52 -8.67 -0.27
N ASN A 93 10.07 -8.46 -1.46
CA ASN A 93 11.50 -8.27 -1.62
C ASN A 93 11.99 -6.91 -1.10
N ILE A 94 11.13 -5.89 -1.15
CA ILE A 94 11.37 -4.64 -0.43
C ILE A 94 11.44 -4.89 1.08
N ALA A 95 10.46 -5.58 1.66
CA ALA A 95 10.42 -5.88 3.09
C ALA A 95 11.63 -6.71 3.55
N LEU A 96 11.98 -7.77 2.82
CA LEU A 96 13.18 -8.59 3.08
C LEU A 96 14.46 -7.76 3.00
N GLY A 97 14.57 -6.88 1.99
CA GLY A 97 15.72 -5.99 1.84
C GLY A 97 15.93 -5.03 3.02
N GLN A 98 14.85 -4.74 3.75
CA GLN A 98 14.84 -3.92 4.95
C GLN A 98 14.80 -4.74 6.27
N ASN A 99 15.17 -6.02 6.19
CA ASN A 99 15.28 -6.95 7.31
C ASN A 99 13.97 -7.15 8.10
N VAL A 100 12.83 -7.17 7.43
CA VAL A 100 11.58 -7.67 8.02
C VAL A 100 11.66 -9.19 8.08
N GLU A 101 11.25 -9.77 9.20
CA GLU A 101 11.20 -11.23 9.36
C GLU A 101 10.28 -11.86 8.31
N SER A 102 10.70 -12.95 7.68
CA SER A 102 9.91 -13.61 6.62
C SER A 102 8.54 -14.09 7.11
N SER A 103 8.42 -14.41 8.41
CA SER A 103 7.17 -14.78 9.06
C SER A 103 6.14 -13.65 9.15
N GLN A 104 6.58 -12.39 9.01
CA GLN A 104 5.72 -11.22 8.92
C GLN A 104 5.28 -10.93 7.49
N ILE A 105 5.73 -11.66 6.47
CA ILE A 105 5.48 -11.32 5.07
C ILE A 105 4.61 -12.39 4.41
N GLU A 106 3.50 -11.96 3.82
CA GLU A 106 2.64 -12.77 2.97
C GLU A 106 2.60 -12.16 1.57
N VAL A 107 2.99 -12.93 0.56
CA VAL A 107 2.69 -12.57 -0.84
C VAL A 107 1.25 -12.95 -1.09
N PHE A 108 0.41 -11.97 -1.41
CA PHE A 108 -1.00 -12.26 -1.65
C PHE A 108 -1.25 -12.89 -3.01
N GLU A 109 -2.38 -13.57 -3.14
CA GLU A 109 -2.89 -14.12 -4.39
C GLU A 109 -4.07 -13.27 -4.90
N GLU A 110 -4.13 -13.09 -6.22
CA GLU A 110 -5.22 -12.39 -6.87
C GLU A 110 -6.57 -13.09 -6.63
N TYR A 111 -7.61 -12.30 -6.42
CA TYR A 111 -8.99 -12.72 -6.10
C TYR A 111 -9.13 -13.55 -4.81
N ARG A 112 -8.06 -13.73 -4.05
CA ARG A 112 -8.09 -14.39 -2.74
C ARG A 112 -8.51 -13.42 -1.65
N SER A 113 -9.26 -13.93 -0.67
CA SER A 113 -9.61 -13.19 0.54
C SER A 113 -8.73 -13.59 1.73
N TYR A 114 -8.32 -12.60 2.51
CA TYR A 114 -7.54 -12.73 3.74
C TYR A 114 -8.36 -12.28 4.93
N LYS A 115 -8.35 -13.06 6.01
CA LYS A 115 -9.10 -12.76 7.24
C LYS A 115 -8.18 -12.29 8.36
N ILE A 116 -8.45 -11.10 8.89
CA ILE A 116 -7.76 -10.53 10.05
C ILE A 116 -8.84 -10.07 11.04
N GLY A 117 -9.10 -10.88 12.06
CA GLY A 117 -10.27 -10.66 12.93
C GLY A 117 -11.57 -10.67 12.13
N ASP A 118 -12.36 -9.60 12.25
CA ASP A 118 -13.61 -9.41 11.52
C ASP A 118 -13.42 -8.81 10.12
N PHE A 119 -12.21 -8.40 9.75
CA PHE A 119 -11.90 -7.98 8.39
C PHE A 119 -11.76 -9.19 7.47
N LYS A 120 -12.45 -9.14 6.33
CA LYS A 120 -12.19 -9.97 5.16
C LYS A 120 -11.77 -9.06 4.02
N ILE A 121 -10.53 -9.20 3.54
CA ILE A 121 -9.93 -8.33 2.53
C ILE A 121 -9.66 -9.16 1.29
N THR A 122 -10.32 -8.84 0.19
CA THR A 122 -10.17 -9.51 -1.10
C THR A 122 -9.27 -8.68 -2.00
N ILE A 123 -8.27 -9.32 -2.59
CA ILE A 123 -7.31 -8.69 -3.49
C ILE A 123 -7.87 -8.70 -4.90
N ILE A 124 -8.05 -7.53 -5.52
CA ILE A 124 -8.56 -7.43 -6.88
C ILE A 124 -7.44 -6.86 -7.76
N PRO A 125 -6.90 -7.61 -8.73
CA PRO A 125 -5.91 -7.07 -9.65
C PRO A 125 -6.47 -5.90 -10.45
N SER A 126 -5.67 -4.86 -10.60
CA SER A 126 -6.00 -3.58 -11.23
C SER A 126 -4.85 -3.16 -12.15
N ILE A 127 -4.85 -1.92 -12.61
CA ILE A 127 -3.74 -1.34 -13.37
C ILE A 127 -3.39 0.05 -12.83
N HIS A 128 -2.11 0.38 -12.89
CA HIS A 128 -1.64 1.72 -12.58
C HIS A 128 -2.08 2.74 -13.66
N SER A 129 -1.73 4.01 -13.43
CA SER A 129 -1.79 5.05 -14.46
C SER A 129 -0.98 4.70 -15.72
N LYS A 130 -1.33 5.32 -16.85
CA LYS A 130 -0.56 5.19 -18.11
C LYS A 130 0.93 5.43 -17.87
N PRO A 131 1.81 4.62 -18.50
CA PRO A 131 3.24 4.83 -18.39
C PRO A 131 3.58 6.21 -18.96
N ASN A 132 4.54 6.87 -18.33
CA ASN A 132 5.10 8.13 -18.80
C ASN A 132 6.60 8.14 -18.54
N ALA A 133 7.31 9.17 -18.98
CA ALA A 133 8.78 9.24 -18.86
C ALA A 133 9.33 9.16 -17.41
N PHE A 134 8.47 9.27 -16.40
CA PHE A 134 8.83 9.17 -14.97
C PHE A 134 8.23 7.93 -14.27
N ASN A 135 7.46 7.11 -14.98
CA ASN A 135 6.75 5.94 -14.46
C ASN A 135 6.64 4.89 -15.59
N ASP A 136 7.77 4.33 -15.98
CA ASP A 136 7.93 3.39 -17.09
C ASP A 136 8.12 1.94 -16.62
N ASP A 137 8.13 1.71 -15.31
CA ASP A 137 8.37 0.43 -14.64
C ASP A 137 7.10 -0.40 -14.45
N LEU A 138 6.08 -0.17 -15.27
CA LEU A 138 4.77 -0.79 -15.08
C LEU A 138 4.86 -2.31 -15.24
N GLY A 139 4.41 -3.03 -14.22
CA GLY A 139 4.52 -4.49 -14.13
C GLY A 139 5.94 -5.02 -13.91
N GLU A 140 6.95 -4.16 -13.73
CA GLU A 140 8.29 -4.62 -13.34
C GLU A 140 8.28 -5.13 -11.90
N GLU A 141 8.94 -6.26 -11.69
CA GLU A 141 9.05 -6.89 -10.38
C GLU A 141 10.47 -6.76 -9.82
N ILE A 142 10.56 -6.59 -8.50
CA ILE A 142 11.80 -6.80 -7.77
C ILE A 142 11.77 -8.25 -7.29
N THR A 143 12.66 -9.10 -7.81
CA THR A 143 12.73 -10.53 -7.47
C THR A 143 13.74 -10.86 -6.38
N GLU A 144 14.61 -9.90 -6.01
CA GLU A 144 15.66 -10.05 -5.01
C GLU A 144 15.55 -8.98 -3.91
N PRO A 145 15.95 -9.24 -2.65
CA PRO A 145 15.83 -8.28 -1.57
C PRO A 145 16.42 -6.89 -1.88
N LEU A 146 15.58 -5.85 -1.88
CA LEU A 146 16.01 -4.47 -2.19
C LEU A 146 16.71 -3.83 -0.98
N LYS A 147 18.04 -3.88 -0.97
CA LYS A 147 18.86 -3.28 0.10
C LYS A 147 19.04 -1.77 -0.06
N ASP A 148 19.17 -1.29 -1.30
CA ASP A 148 19.36 0.14 -1.56
C ASP A 148 18.03 0.86 -1.62
N TYR A 149 17.59 1.30 -0.45
CA TYR A 149 16.39 2.10 -0.25
C TYR A 149 16.57 3.57 -0.64
N GLN A 150 17.79 3.99 -1.01
CA GLN A 150 18.14 5.40 -1.10
C GLN A 150 17.78 6.05 -2.44
N ASN A 151 17.56 5.25 -3.47
CA ASN A 151 17.15 5.72 -4.79
C ASN A 151 15.71 5.31 -5.07
N LEU A 152 14.81 6.29 -5.17
CA LEU A 152 13.39 6.05 -5.36
C LEU A 152 13.06 5.36 -6.69
N LYS A 153 13.96 5.41 -7.69
CA LYS A 153 13.81 4.66 -8.95
C LYS A 153 13.99 3.14 -8.81
N ASN A 154 14.54 2.69 -7.68
CA ASN A 154 14.70 1.27 -7.40
C ASN A 154 13.39 0.63 -6.95
N PHE A 155 12.40 1.43 -6.54
CA PHE A 155 11.06 0.95 -6.25
C PHE A 155 10.35 0.72 -7.57
N LYS A 156 9.89 -0.51 -7.78
CA LYS A 156 9.17 -0.95 -8.96
C LYS A 156 7.70 -1.16 -8.63
N GLU A 157 6.79 -1.00 -9.58
CA GLU A 157 5.35 -1.15 -9.33
C GLU A 157 5.02 -2.52 -8.72
N GLY A 158 5.49 -3.62 -9.32
CA GLY A 158 5.16 -4.97 -8.87
C GLY A 158 3.67 -5.32 -9.00
N GLY A 159 2.95 -4.67 -9.91
CA GLY A 159 1.51 -4.79 -10.10
C GLY A 159 0.70 -3.81 -9.25
N SER A 160 -0.54 -3.57 -9.66
CA SER A 160 -1.50 -2.70 -8.98
C SER A 160 -2.72 -3.48 -8.53
N TYR A 161 -3.18 -3.23 -7.31
CA TYR A 161 -4.28 -3.97 -6.70
C TYR A 161 -5.26 -3.04 -6.00
N ASP A 162 -6.55 -3.32 -6.20
CA ASP A 162 -7.63 -2.76 -5.40
C ASP A 162 -7.91 -3.70 -4.22
N PHE A 163 -8.45 -3.13 -3.14
CA PHE A 163 -8.83 -3.89 -1.96
C PHE A 163 -10.33 -3.78 -1.72
N TYR A 164 -11.01 -4.92 -1.77
CA TYR A 164 -12.41 -5.01 -1.37
C TYR A 164 -12.50 -5.58 0.05
N ILE A 165 -13.05 -4.78 0.96
CA ILE A 165 -13.04 -5.05 2.40
C ILE A 165 -14.46 -5.25 2.90
N GLU A 166 -14.69 -6.35 3.60
CA GLU A 166 -15.89 -6.62 4.34
C GLU A 166 -15.56 -6.61 5.84
N ASN A 167 -16.32 -5.86 6.64
CA ASN A 167 -16.19 -5.87 8.10
C ASN A 167 -17.55 -5.57 8.74
N LYS A 168 -17.98 -6.44 9.66
CA LYS A 168 -19.21 -6.27 10.46
C LYS A 168 -20.45 -5.87 9.61
N GLY A 169 -20.59 -6.50 8.44
CA GLY A 169 -21.72 -6.30 7.51
C GLY A 169 -21.63 -5.07 6.60
N LYS A 170 -20.52 -4.33 6.62
CA LYS A 170 -20.25 -3.21 5.71
C LYS A 170 -19.18 -3.56 4.69
N ARG A 171 -19.31 -2.99 3.49
CA ARG A 171 -18.46 -3.22 2.32
C ARG A 171 -17.74 -1.95 1.91
N TYR A 172 -16.44 -2.03 1.72
CA TYR A 172 -15.57 -0.92 1.36
C TYR A 172 -14.74 -1.32 0.14
N LEU A 173 -14.44 -0.35 -0.72
CA LEU A 173 -13.49 -0.53 -1.81
C LEU A 173 -12.43 0.55 -1.72
N ILE A 174 -11.17 0.14 -1.73
CA ILE A 174 -10.02 1.03 -1.92
C ILE A 174 -9.54 0.82 -3.35
N HIS A 175 -9.64 1.87 -4.17
CA HIS A 175 -9.12 1.96 -5.52
C HIS A 175 -7.97 2.98 -5.53
N PRO A 176 -6.74 2.52 -5.27
CA PRO A 176 -5.59 3.38 -4.94
C PRO A 176 -4.90 3.95 -6.19
N SER A 177 -5.07 3.31 -7.33
CA SER A 177 -4.61 3.80 -8.64
C SER A 177 -5.72 4.58 -9.35
N CYS A 178 -5.39 5.34 -10.39
CA CYS A 178 -6.37 6.18 -11.10
C CYS A 178 -6.87 5.59 -12.42
N ASN A 179 -6.47 4.37 -12.77
CA ASN A 179 -6.82 3.70 -14.02
C ASN A 179 -7.62 2.43 -13.72
N TYR A 180 -8.26 1.85 -14.72
CA TYR A 180 -9.22 0.78 -14.50
C TYR A 180 -9.17 -0.28 -15.59
N ILE A 181 -9.60 -1.49 -15.20
CA ILE A 181 -9.90 -2.58 -16.13
C ILE A 181 -11.42 -2.68 -16.21
N LYS A 182 -11.96 -2.58 -17.43
CA LYS A 182 -13.40 -2.66 -17.68
C LYS A 182 -13.99 -3.94 -17.07
N SER A 183 -15.14 -3.82 -16.40
CA SER A 183 -15.86 -4.90 -15.73
C SER A 183 -15.12 -5.62 -14.59
N ARG A 184 -13.90 -5.20 -14.22
CA ARG A 184 -13.11 -5.86 -13.16
C ARG A 184 -13.76 -5.79 -11.78
N LEU A 185 -14.56 -4.76 -11.55
CA LEU A 185 -15.26 -4.50 -10.29
C LEU A 185 -16.75 -4.89 -10.35
N ASP A 186 -17.20 -5.54 -11.43
CA ASP A 186 -18.58 -6.00 -11.53
C ASP A 186 -18.87 -7.03 -10.44
N GLY A 187 -19.98 -6.86 -9.72
CA GLY A 187 -20.37 -7.71 -8.59
C GLY A 187 -19.79 -7.31 -7.23
N TYR A 188 -18.89 -6.32 -7.17
CA TYR A 188 -18.35 -5.79 -5.91
C TYR A 188 -19.18 -4.60 -5.38
N GLU A 189 -20.43 -4.87 -5.01
CA GLU A 189 -21.29 -3.87 -4.35
C GLU A 189 -20.61 -3.29 -3.11
N THR A 190 -20.50 -1.97 -3.04
CA THR A 190 -19.71 -1.28 -2.03
C THR A 190 -20.52 -0.16 -1.39
N ASP A 191 -20.46 -0.06 -0.06
CA ASP A 191 -21.13 1.00 0.69
C ASP A 191 -20.27 2.27 0.77
N VAL A 192 -18.94 2.13 0.81
CA VAL A 192 -17.98 3.24 0.87
C VAL A 192 -16.80 3.02 -0.08
N LEU A 193 -16.60 3.94 -1.01
CA LEU A 193 -15.50 3.94 -1.97
C LEU A 193 -14.42 4.96 -1.60
N TYR A 194 -13.17 4.49 -1.50
CA TYR A 194 -11.97 5.32 -1.46
C TYR A 194 -11.31 5.30 -2.83
N LEU A 195 -11.49 6.40 -3.58
CA LEU A 195 -11.03 6.53 -4.95
C LEU A 195 -9.87 7.52 -5.05
N ALA A 196 -8.73 7.08 -5.58
CA ALA A 196 -7.63 7.97 -5.92
C ALA A 196 -7.96 8.81 -7.16
N LEU A 197 -7.99 10.14 -6.99
CA LEU A 197 -8.31 11.08 -8.07
C LEU A 197 -7.08 11.72 -8.73
N ALA A 198 -5.89 11.53 -8.16
CA ALA A 198 -4.67 12.09 -8.70
C ALA A 198 -4.35 11.43 -10.05
N GLY A 199 -4.26 12.23 -11.11
CA GLY A 199 -3.93 11.73 -12.44
C GLY A 199 -5.11 11.14 -13.22
N VAL A 200 -6.37 11.33 -12.80
CA VAL A 200 -7.58 10.95 -13.57
C VAL A 200 -7.56 11.49 -15.00
N MET A 201 -6.96 12.66 -15.24
CA MET A 201 -6.75 13.20 -16.60
C MET A 201 -5.80 12.36 -17.48
N LYS A 202 -5.06 11.41 -16.90
CA LYS A 202 -4.06 10.55 -17.56
C LYS A 202 -4.58 9.12 -17.80
N MET A 203 -5.88 8.86 -17.62
CA MET A 203 -6.48 7.54 -17.84
C MET A 203 -6.35 7.04 -19.28
N ASN A 204 -6.46 5.71 -19.46
CA ASN A 204 -6.77 5.11 -20.75
C ASN A 204 -8.11 5.67 -21.25
N LYS A 205 -8.09 6.28 -22.44
CA LYS A 205 -9.31 6.52 -23.20
C LYS A 205 -9.64 5.17 -23.83
N GLU A 206 -10.88 4.72 -23.67
CA GLU A 206 -11.39 3.48 -24.27
C GLU A 206 -11.00 3.37 -25.76
#